data_AF-A0A8J4XMQ9-F1
#
_entry.id   AF-A0A8J4XMQ9-F1
#
_cell.length_a   1.000
_cell.length_b   1.000
_cell.length_c   1.000
_cell.angle_alpha   90.00
_cell.angle_beta   90.00
_cell.angle_gamma   90.00
#
_symmetry.space_group_name_H-M   'P 1'
#
loop_
_entity.id
_entity.type
_entity.pdbx_description
1 polymer ?
#
loop_
_entity_poly.entity_id
_entity_poly.type
_entity_poly.pdbx_seq_one_letter_code
_entity_poly.pdbx_strand_id
1 'polypeptide(L)'
;MYTQADDGRGSENKPDRSGVQLRACLEEAQMQLAKAIYASGCPLSMVDNKLWAKFFKTLRPSFKIPSRDSISNNLLERVYQECSATVEPEEERQEPQDLE
;
A
#
# COMPACT_ATOMS: atom_id res chain seq x y z
N MET A 1 38.34 40.16 26.40
CA MET A 1 37.61 40.04 25.12
C MET A 1 38.38 39.06 24.25
N TYR A 2 37.98 37.79 24.21
CA TYR A 2 38.54 36.82 23.26
C TYR A 2 37.42 36.40 22.31
N THR A 3 37.60 36.73 21.04
CA THR A 3 36.75 36.32 19.92
C THR A 3 37.16 34.90 19.55
N GLN A 4 36.24 33.94 19.64
CA GLN A 4 36.47 32.57 19.21
C GLN A 4 35.64 32.27 17.96
N ALA A 5 36.35 31.69 17.00
CA ALA A 5 35.96 31.39 15.64
C ALA A 5 34.95 30.23 15.53
N ASP A 6 34.29 30.22 14.38
CA ASP A 6 33.70 29.11 13.62
C ASP A 6 32.97 27.99 14.37
N ASP A 7 31.69 27.81 14.03
CA ASP A 7 31.20 26.46 13.75
C ASP A 7 30.13 26.52 12.66
N GLY A 8 30.56 26.25 11.42
CA GLY A 8 29.71 26.03 10.27
C GLY A 8 28.84 24.81 10.53
N ARG A 9 27.60 25.05 10.98
CA ARG A 9 26.61 23.98 11.12
C ARG A 9 25.97 23.72 9.76
N GLY A 10 26.30 22.53 9.24
CA GLY A 10 26.05 22.12 7.88
C GLY A 10 24.60 22.25 7.42
N SER A 11 24.46 22.47 6.11
CA SER A 11 23.21 22.24 5.41
C SER A 11 22.73 20.81 5.70
N GLU A 12 21.73 20.70 6.57
CA GLU A 12 20.91 19.52 6.68
C GLU A 12 20.30 19.24 5.30
N ASN A 13 20.88 18.27 4.60
CA ASN A 13 20.27 17.64 3.43
C ASN A 13 18.97 16.98 3.91
N LYS A 14 17.87 17.74 3.89
CA LYS A 14 16.53 17.18 4.04
C LYS A 14 16.32 16.24 2.87
N PRO A 15 15.98 14.96 3.11
CA PRO A 15 15.63 14.06 2.03
C PRO A 15 14.44 14.68 1.29
N ASP A 16 14.60 14.81 -0.04
CA ASP A 16 13.60 15.34 -0.95
C ASP A 16 12.24 14.68 -0.71
N ARG A 17 11.37 15.39 0.02
CA ARG A 17 10.04 14.91 0.44
C ARG A 17 9.11 14.67 -0.75
N SER A 18 9.44 15.23 -1.92
CA SER A 18 8.60 15.15 -3.12
C SER A 18 8.57 13.73 -3.70
N GLY A 19 9.72 13.05 -3.77
CA GLY A 19 9.81 11.69 -4.31
C GLY A 19 9.18 10.62 -3.42
N VAL A 20 9.28 10.77 -2.09
CA VAL A 20 8.71 9.82 -1.12
C VAL A 20 7.19 9.91 -1.09
N GLN A 21 6.61 11.12 -1.13
CA GLN A 21 5.16 11.30 -1.20
C GLN A 21 4.56 10.76 -2.51
N LEU A 22 5.29 10.88 -3.63
CA LEU A 22 4.81 10.40 -4.93
C LEU A 22 4.64 8.88 -4.97
N ARG A 23 5.53 8.14 -4.28
CA ARG A 23 5.50 6.66 -4.20
C ARG A 23 4.41 6.16 -3.27
N ALA A 24 4.23 6.77 -2.10
CA ALA A 24 3.15 6.41 -1.18
C ALA A 24 1.76 6.59 -1.82
N CYS A 25 1.55 7.70 -2.53
CA CYS A 25 0.31 7.93 -3.28
C CYS A 25 0.09 6.92 -4.42
N LEU A 26 1.17 6.41 -5.02
CA LEU A 26 1.08 5.38 -6.05
C LEU A 26 0.65 4.03 -5.47
N GLU A 27 1.22 3.64 -4.33
CA GLU A 27 0.86 2.39 -3.64
C GLU A 27 -0.58 2.41 -3.16
N GLU A 28 -1.06 3.55 -2.64
CA GLU A 28 -2.47 3.71 -2.25
C GLU A 28 -3.41 3.53 -3.45
N ALA A 29 -3.10 4.11 -4.60
CA ALA A 29 -3.91 3.95 -5.80
C ALA A 29 -3.95 2.48 -6.29
N GLN A 30 -2.88 1.71 -6.11
CA GLN A 30 -2.87 0.28 -6.41
C GLN A 30 -3.74 -0.51 -5.43
N MET A 31 -3.71 -0.13 -4.16
CA MET A 31 -4.54 -0.74 -3.11
C MET A 31 -6.03 -0.51 -3.37
N GLN A 32 -6.42 0.71 -3.71
CA GLN A 32 -7.80 1.05 -4.06
C GLN A 32 -8.29 0.29 -5.30
N LEU A 33 -7.43 0.16 -6.32
CA LEU A 33 -7.74 -0.65 -7.49
C LEU A 33 -7.98 -2.13 -7.13
N ALA A 34 -7.12 -2.72 -6.29
CA ALA A 34 -7.27 -4.11 -5.85
C ALA A 34 -8.57 -4.30 -5.05
N LYS A 35 -8.86 -3.43 -4.08
CA LYS A 35 -10.12 -3.44 -3.32
C LYS A 35 -11.34 -3.37 -4.23
N ALA A 36 -11.33 -2.47 -5.21
CA ALA A 36 -12.42 -2.35 -6.17
C ALA A 36 -12.62 -3.63 -6.98
N ILE A 37 -11.54 -4.28 -7.43
CA ILE A 37 -11.60 -5.55 -8.15
C ILE A 37 -12.22 -6.65 -7.29
N TYR A 38 -11.78 -6.80 -6.04
CA TYR A 38 -12.29 -7.83 -5.13
C TYR A 38 -13.75 -7.60 -4.76
N ALA A 39 -14.10 -6.36 -4.39
CA ALA A 39 -15.45 -6.01 -3.97
C ALA A 39 -16.48 -6.14 -5.09
N SER A 40 -16.08 -5.89 -6.34
CA SER A 40 -16.97 -5.98 -7.51
C SER A 40 -16.98 -7.35 -8.20
N GLY A 41 -16.16 -8.31 -7.74
CA GLY A 41 -16.04 -9.62 -8.39
C GLY A 41 -15.43 -9.54 -9.79
N CYS A 42 -14.65 -8.50 -10.09
CA CYS A 42 -14.01 -8.35 -11.38
C CYS A 42 -12.94 -9.42 -11.60
N PRO A 43 -12.79 -9.95 -12.82
CA PRO A 43 -11.72 -10.91 -13.10
C PRO A 43 -10.35 -10.25 -12.92
N LEU A 44 -9.41 -10.94 -12.29
CA LEU A 44 -8.07 -10.41 -12.05
C LEU A 44 -7.32 -10.10 -13.36
N SER A 45 -7.69 -10.74 -14.48
CA SER A 45 -7.17 -10.45 -15.82
C SER A 45 -7.60 -9.08 -16.37
N MET A 46 -8.51 -8.37 -15.71
CA MET A 46 -8.94 -7.03 -16.09
C MET A 46 -7.75 -6.07 -16.27
N VAL A 47 -6.74 -6.19 -15.42
CA VAL A 47 -5.57 -5.30 -15.43
C VAL A 47 -4.60 -5.56 -16.58
N ASP A 48 -4.68 -6.74 -17.21
CA ASP A 48 -3.87 -7.10 -18.37
C ASP A 48 -4.46 -6.54 -19.68
N ASN A 49 -5.72 -6.08 -19.65
CA ASN A 49 -6.39 -5.55 -20.83
C ASN A 49 -5.86 -4.15 -21.18
N LYS A 50 -5.45 -3.99 -22.44
CA LYS A 50 -4.85 -2.77 -22.99
C LYS A 50 -5.73 -1.52 -22.87
N LEU A 51 -7.06 -1.67 -22.82
CA LEU A 51 -7.99 -0.56 -22.65
C LEU A 51 -7.89 0.02 -21.24
N TRP A 52 -7.84 -0.84 -20.23
CA TRP A 52 -7.58 -0.43 -18.85
C TRP A 52 -6.18 0.18 -18.72
N ALA A 53 -5.16 -0.43 -19.33
CA ALA A 53 -3.82 0.15 -19.41
C ALA A 53 -3.80 1.57 -19.99
N LYS A 54 -4.55 1.81 -21.07
CA LYS A 54 -4.68 3.13 -21.69
C LYS A 54 -5.45 4.10 -20.80
N PHE A 55 -6.53 3.66 -20.17
CA PHE A 55 -7.33 4.47 -19.25
C PHE A 55 -6.50 5.02 -18.09
N PHE A 56 -5.79 4.14 -17.36
CA PHE A 56 -4.97 4.58 -16.23
C PHE A 56 -3.77 5.42 -16.65
N LYS A 57 -3.16 5.16 -17.82
CA LYS A 57 -2.10 6.02 -18.37
C LYS A 57 -2.59 7.44 -18.68
N THR A 58 -3.83 7.59 -19.16
CA THR A 58 -4.46 8.91 -19.39
C THR A 58 -4.67 9.65 -18.07
N LEU A 59 -5.09 8.94 -17.01
CA LEU A 59 -5.27 9.55 -15.68
C LEU A 59 -3.95 9.98 -15.04
N ARG A 60 -2.94 9.11 -15.07
CA ARG A 60 -1.62 9.39 -14.49
C ARG A 60 -0.54 8.63 -15.26
N PRO A 61 0.27 9.30 -16.10
CA PRO A 61 1.29 8.63 -16.92
C PRO A 61 2.35 7.85 -16.13
N SER A 62 2.65 8.30 -14.91
CA SER A 62 3.59 7.63 -14.01
C SER A 62 2.99 6.44 -13.26
N PHE A 63 1.68 6.22 -13.34
CA PHE A 63 1.01 5.11 -12.67
C PHE A 63 1.27 3.81 -13.41
N LYS A 64 1.89 2.87 -12.72
CA LYS A 64 2.06 1.49 -13.20
C LYS A 64 0.95 0.65 -12.62
N ILE A 65 0.09 0.14 -13.51
CA ILE A 65 -0.92 -0.85 -13.14
C ILE A 65 -0.20 -2.06 -12.51
N PRO A 66 -0.69 -2.55 -11.35
CA PRO A 66 -0.14 -3.75 -10.74
C PRO A 66 -0.40 -4.95 -11.65
N SER A 67 0.58 -5.85 -11.75
CA SER A 67 0.40 -7.08 -12.54
C SER A 67 -0.67 -7.97 -11.91
N ARG A 68 -1.30 -8.83 -12.72
CA ARG A 68 -2.22 -9.85 -12.21
C ARG A 68 -1.65 -10.65 -11.05
N ASP A 69 -0.37 -11.01 -11.10
CA ASP A 69 0.31 -11.74 -10.03
C ASP A 69 0.51 -10.90 -8.76
N SER A 70 0.70 -9.59 -8.90
CA SER A 70 0.75 -8.68 -7.74
C SER A 70 -0.62 -8.54 -7.08
N ILE A 71 -1.69 -8.56 -7.87
CA ILE A 71 -3.07 -8.52 -7.38
C ILE A 71 -3.35 -9.84 -6.66
N SER A 72 -3.19 -10.99 -7.33
CA SER A 72 -3.52 -12.30 -6.76
C SER A 72 -2.69 -12.73 -5.55
N ASN A 73 -1.59 -12.04 -5.24
CA ASN A 73 -0.72 -12.36 -4.10
C ASN A 73 -0.61 -11.16 -3.15
N ASN A 74 0.40 -10.31 -3.32
CA ASN A 74 0.76 -9.26 -2.36
C ASN A 74 -0.39 -8.31 -2.01
N LEU A 75 -1.15 -7.84 -3.00
CA LEU A 75 -2.26 -6.91 -2.74
C LEU A 75 -3.46 -7.62 -2.13
N LEU A 76 -3.72 -8.88 -2.50
CA LEU A 76 -4.76 -9.69 -1.89
C LEU A 76 -4.48 -9.92 -0.39
N GLU A 77 -3.26 -10.32 -0.05
CA GLU A 77 -2.84 -10.54 1.34
C GLU A 77 -2.99 -9.26 2.17
N ARG A 78 -2.55 -8.11 1.63
CA ARG A 78 -2.71 -6.82 2.32
C ARG A 78 -4.18 -6.45 2.54
N VAL A 79 -5.03 -6.66 1.54
CA VAL A 79 -6.47 -6.36 1.68
C VAL A 79 -7.10 -7.30 2.70
N TYR A 80 -6.74 -8.57 2.69
CA TYR A 80 -7.20 -9.55 3.66
C TYR A 80 -6.81 -9.15 5.09
N GLN A 81 -5.53 -8.80 5.32
CA GLN A 81 -5.04 -8.35 6.63
C GLN A 81 -5.76 -7.10 7.13
N GLU A 82 -6.06 -6.14 6.25
CA GLU A 82 -6.81 -4.94 6.60
C GLU A 82 -8.26 -5.29 7.02
N CYS A 83 -8.91 -6.18 6.27
CA CYS A 83 -10.26 -6.64 6.61
C CYS A 83 -10.28 -7.49 7.89
N SER A 84 -9.32 -8.40 8.06
CA SER A 84 -9.23 -9.23 9.26
C SER A 84 -8.86 -8.43 10.50
N ALA A 85 -8.13 -7.32 10.36
CA ALA A 85 -7.87 -6.42 11.49
C ALA A 85 -9.13 -5.68 11.96
N THR A 86 -10.10 -5.45 11.07
CA THR A 86 -11.38 -4.82 11.44
C THR A 86 -12.40 -5.78 12.04
N VAL A 87 -12.24 -7.08 11.79
CA VAL A 87 -13.11 -8.13 12.35
C VAL A 87 -12.35 -8.72 13.54
N GLU A 88 -12.72 -8.32 14.76
CA GLU A 88 -12.07 -8.85 15.97
C GLU A 88 -12.01 -10.39 15.91
N PRO A 89 -10.88 -11.02 16.26
CA PRO A 89 -10.82 -12.46 16.31
C PRO A 89 -11.86 -12.94 17.33
N GLU A 90 -12.85 -13.70 16.88
CA GLU A 90 -13.67 -14.51 17.79
C GLU A 90 -12.69 -15.45 18.50
N GLU A 91 -12.32 -15.09 19.73
CA GLU A 91 -11.44 -15.86 20.59
C GLU A 91 -11.97 -17.29 20.69
N GLU A 92 -11.09 -18.25 20.41
CA GLU A 92 -11.33 -19.66 20.71
C GLU A 92 -11.84 -19.79 22.15
N ARG A 93 -13.12 -20.16 22.30
CA ARG A 93 -13.61 -20.75 23.55
C ARG A 93 -12.76 -21.98 23.85
N GLN A 94 -11.77 -21.85 24.72
CA GLN A 94 -11.23 -22.99 25.43
C GLN A 94 -12.29 -23.47 26.41
N GLU A 95 -12.91 -24.61 26.11
CA GLU A 95 -13.69 -25.34 27.11
C GLU A 95 -12.76 -25.67 28.29
N PRO A 96 -13.11 -25.28 29.54
CA PRO A 96 -12.35 -25.72 30.68
C PRO A 96 -12.41 -27.26 30.74
N GLN A 97 -11.25 -27.90 30.70
CA GLN A 97 -11.11 -29.30 31.07
C GLN A 97 -11.30 -29.38 32.59
N ASP A 98 -12.56 -29.38 33.03
CA ASP A 98 -12.90 -29.77 34.38
C ASP A 98 -12.70 -31.29 34.47
N LEU A 99 -11.52 -31.60 34.97
CA LEU A 99 -11.09 -32.90 35.42
C LEU A 99 -11.81 -33.21 36.74
N GLU A 100 -12.82 -34.06 36.70
CA GLU A 100 -13.27 -34.86 37.87
C GLU A 100 -13.79 -36.24 37.44
#